data_AF-A0A2E1W8E3-F1
#
_entry.id   AF-A0A2E1W8E3-F1
#
_cell.length_a   1.000
_cell.length_b   1.000
_cell.length_c   1.000
_cell.angle_alpha   90.00
_cell.angle_beta   90.00
_cell.angle_gamma   90.00
#
_symmetry.space_group_name_H-M   'P 1'
#
loop_
_entity.id
_entity.type
_entity.pdbx_description
1 polymer ?
#
loop_
_entity_poly.entity_id
_entity_poly.type
_entity_poly.pdbx_seq_one_letter_code
_entity_poly.pdbx_strand_id
1 'polypeptide(L)' 'MSSFQKQLLTINNVQKELSCSKNYVHELLTNKLLKSKRIGNHTRIIESSLEKYISKYALSS' A
#
# COMPACT_ATOMS: atom_id res chain seq x y z
N MET A 1 -10.78 -21.06 5.89
CA MET A 1 -9.60 -20.54 6.61
C MET A 1 -8.72 -19.86 5.58
N SER A 2 -8.88 -18.56 5.36
CA SER A 2 -8.07 -17.85 4.37
C SER A 2 -6.73 -17.48 5.00
N SER A 3 -5.69 -18.18 4.59
CA SER A 3 -4.31 -17.95 4.99
C SER A 3 -3.95 -16.47 4.75
N PHE A 4 -3.87 -15.68 5.82
CA PHE A 4 -3.32 -14.32 5.82
C PHE A 4 -1.80 -14.41 5.60
N GLN A 5 -1.37 -14.83 4.41
CA GLN A 5 -0.01 -14.54 3.96
C GLN A 5 0.06 -13.02 3.82
N LYS A 6 0.88 -12.38 4.63
CA LYS A 6 1.22 -10.96 4.47
C LYS A 6 1.90 -10.80 3.12
N GLN A 7 1.16 -10.49 2.06
CA GLN A 7 1.78 -10.15 0.80
C GLN A 7 2.40 -8.76 0.88
N LEU A 8 3.53 -8.64 0.21
CA LEU A 8 4.35 -7.44 0.18
C LEU A 8 4.34 -6.90 -1.24
N LEU A 9 3.68 -5.77 -1.41
CA LEU A 9 3.48 -5.11 -2.68
C LEU A 9 4.67 -4.20 -3.02
N THR A 10 4.94 -4.04 -4.30
CA THR A 10 5.86 -3.00 -4.77
C THR A 10 5.12 -1.68 -4.90
N ILE A 11 5.85 -0.56 -4.95
CA ILE A 11 5.27 0.75 -5.24
C ILE A 11 4.48 0.70 -6.55
N ASN A 12 4.99 0.02 -7.58
CA ASN A 12 4.32 -0.12 -8.87
C ASN A 12 2.98 -0.87 -8.76
N ASN A 13 2.87 -1.88 -7.90
CA ASN A 13 1.60 -2.59 -7.69
C ASN A 13 0.56 -1.62 -7.10
N VAL A 14 0.96 -0.86 -6.07
CA VAL A 14 0.08 0.11 -5.42
C VAL A 14 -0.33 1.24 -6.37
N GLN A 15 0.56 1.68 -7.25
CA GLN A 15 0.21 2.65 -8.29
C GLN A 15 -0.89 2.12 -9.22
N LYS A 16 -0.82 0.85 -9.63
CA LYS A 16 -1.85 0.23 -10.49
C LYS A 16 -3.18 0.09 -9.75
N GLU A 17 -3.11 -0.32 -8.48
CA GLU A 17 -4.30 -0.58 -7.67
C GLU A 17 -5.06 0.70 -7.31
N LEU A 18 -4.33 1.76 -6.96
CA LEU A 18 -4.91 3.08 -6.65
C LEU A 18 -5.03 4.00 -7.87
N SER A 19 -4.60 3.55 -9.06
CA SER A 19 -4.51 4.38 -10.27
C SER A 19 -3.88 5.76 -10.02
N CYS A 20 -2.75 5.79 -9.29
CA CYS A 20 -2.15 7.02 -8.79
C CYS A 20 -0.66 7.17 -9.19
N SER A 21 -0.15 8.40 -9.02
CA SER A 21 1.26 8.69 -9.31
C SER A 21 2.19 8.08 -8.26
N LYS A 22 3.44 7.82 -8.65
CA LYS A 22 4.47 7.32 -7.72
C LYS A 22 4.68 8.28 -6.55
N ASN A 23 4.64 9.58 -6.82
CA ASN A 23 4.78 10.62 -5.80
C ASN A 23 3.65 10.54 -4.77
N TYR A 24 2.42 10.30 -5.22
CA TYR A 24 1.29 10.11 -4.32
C TYR A 24 1.49 8.89 -3.41
N VAL A 25 1.99 7.76 -3.94
CA VAL A 25 2.33 6.60 -3.10
C VAL A 25 3.40 6.94 -2.06
N HIS A 26 4.42 7.74 -2.43
CA HIS A 26 5.42 8.21 -1.48
C HIS A 26 4.86 9.16 -0.42
N GLU A 27 3.89 10.02 -0.78
CA GLU A 27 3.16 10.86 0.18
C GLU A 27 2.35 10.01 1.15
N LEU A 28 1.65 8.97 0.67
CA LEU A 28 0.89 8.05 1.54
C LEU A 28 1.82 7.34 2.55
N LEU A 29 3.04 7.00 2.14
CA LEU A 29 4.04 6.42 3.03
C LEU A 29 4.59 7.46 4.02
N THR A 30 4.90 8.66 3.54
CA THR A 30 5.42 9.78 4.37
C THR A 30 4.41 10.19 5.44
N ASN A 31 3.13 10.25 5.07
CA ASN A 31 2.01 10.56 5.95
C ASN A 31 1.58 9.37 6.82
N LYS A 32 2.29 8.23 6.77
CA LYS A 32 1.97 6.99 7.52
C LYS A 32 0.57 6.44 7.28
N LEU A 33 -0.05 6.80 6.14
CA LEU A 33 -1.34 6.25 5.69
C LEU A 33 -1.18 4.83 5.17
N LEU A 34 -0.02 4.51 4.61
CA LEU A 34 0.39 3.16 4.25
C LEU A 34 1.56 2.69 5.10
N LYS A 35 1.53 1.41 5.51
CA LYS A 35 2.65 0.75 6.17
C LYS A 35 3.54 0.06 5.13
N SER A 36 4.84 0.29 5.23
CA SER A 36 5.85 -0.40 4.44
C SER A 36 6.89 -1.09 5.31
N LYS A 37 7.58 -2.07 4.73
CA LYS A 37 8.82 -2.65 5.23
C LYS A 37 9.92 -2.43 4.21
N ARG A 38 11.13 -2.24 4.72
CA ARG A 38 12.34 -2.23 3.89
C ARG A 38 12.91 -3.64 3.83
N ILE A 39 13.09 -4.17 2.62
CA ILE A 39 13.73 -5.46 2.36
C ILE A 39 14.94 -5.17 1.46
N GLY A 40 16.13 -5.17 2.06
CA GLY A 40 17.34 -4.67 1.42
C GLY A 40 17.20 -3.19 1.01
N ASN A 41 17.35 -2.92 -0.28
CA ASN A 41 17.20 -1.59 -0.87
C ASN A 41 15.80 -1.31 -1.43
N HIS A 42 14.85 -2.22 -1.21
CA HIS A 42 13.50 -2.06 -1.72
C HIS A 42 12.50 -1.75 -0.60
N THR A 43 11.68 -0.74 -0.85
CA THR A 43 10.46 -0.50 -0.07
C THR A 43 9.37 -1.44 -0.57
N ARG A 44 8.79 -2.20 0.36
CA ARG A 44 7.66 -3.09 0.13
C ARG A 44 6.48 -2.65 0.99
N ILE A 45 5.32 -2.50 0.39
CA ILE A 45 4.11 -2.03 1.05
C ILE A 45 3.36 -3.25 1.56
N ILE A 46 2.82 -3.15 2.77
CA ILE A 46 2.04 -4.23 3.38
C ILE A 46 0.65 -4.18 2.76
N GLU A 47 0.24 -5.24 2.06
CA GLU A 47 -1.06 -5.35 1.37
C GLU A 47 -2.24 -5.01 2.29
N SER A 48 -2.33 -5.66 3.46
CA SER A 48 -3.38 -5.35 4.45
C SER A 48 -3.44 -3.88 4.92
N SER A 49 -2.36 -3.12 4.78
CA SER A 49 -2.39 -1.67 5.05
C SER A 49 -3.01 -0.90 3.90
N LEU A 50 -2.77 -1.34 2.66
CA LEU A 50 -3.39 -0.78 1.47
C LEU A 50 -4.88 -1.09 1.43
N GLU A 51 -5.28 -2.33 1.69
CA GLU A 51 -6.69 -2.71 1.80
C GLU A 51 -7.42 -1.84 2.82
N LYS A 52 -6.84 -1.66 4.02
CA LYS A 52 -7.41 -0.77 5.05
C LYS A 52 -7.54 0.67 4.58
N TYR A 53 -6.57 1.17 3.83
CA TYR A 53 -6.64 2.51 3.26
C TYR A 53 -7.79 2.60 2.25
N ILE A 54 -7.89 1.64 1.32
CA ILE A 54 -8.97 1.58 0.33
C ILE A 54 -10.33 1.48 1.04
N SER A 55 -10.49 0.57 2.01
CA SER A 55 -11.75 0.43 2.74
C SER A 55 -12.15 1.69 3.51
N LYS A 56 -11.18 2.47 4.00
CA LYS A 56 -11.44 3.69 4.76
C LYS A 56 -11.74 4.90 3.88
N TYR A 57 -11.08 5.01 2.72
CA TYR A 57 -11.10 6.22 1.90
C TYR A 57 -11.80 6.05 0.54
N ALA A 58 -11.82 4.84 -0.03
CA ALA A 58 -12.50 4.59 -1.32
C ALA A 58 -14.00 4.30 -1.18
N LEU A 59 -14.47 3.81 -0.03
CA LEU A 59 -15.91 3.59 0.25
C LEU A 59 -16.67 4.87 0.66
N SER A 60 -16.02 6.04 0.64
CA SER A 60 -16.64 7.34 0.98
C SER A 60 -17.08 8.14 -0.25
N SER A 61 -17.21 7.50 -1.43
CA SER A 61 -17.69 8.14 -2.67
C SER A 61 -19.09 7.67 -3.03
#